data_AF-A0A924UHQ0-F1
#
_entry.id   AF-A0A924UHQ0-F1
#
_cell.length_a   1.000
_cell.length_b   1.000
_cell.length_c   1.000
_cell.angle_alpha   90.00
_cell.angle_beta   90.00
_cell.angle_gamma   90.00
#
_symmetry.space_group_name_H-M   'P 1'
#
loop_
_entity.id
_entity.type
_entity.pdbx_description
1 polymer ?
#
loop_
_entity_poly.entity_id
_entity_poly.type
_entity_poly.pdbx_seq_one_letter_code
_entity_poly.pdbx_strand_id
1 'polypeptide(L)'
;MKKLSTQPNAQIINDVLNYLESQSQFHYTFTEEVLELTQKEDSKQIVIDFAQVEKVLDRQDVDGSRFLQVNFKQGTKILVTKALIGFKPLDLVGFDLARIPRVVTTIDLVSVAKAIEDLFDTEENADSKSEVEVLKKVYQSILFGAVNIGFKMQAEKKWLTSILLNHSAAVA
;
A
#
# COMPACT_ATOMS: atom_id res chain seq x y z
N MET A 1 -34.86 -8.23 2.76
CA MET A 1 -33.95 -7.06 2.86
C MET A 1 -34.10 -6.45 4.23
N LYS A 2 -33.16 -6.71 5.16
CA LYS A 2 -33.14 -6.06 6.47
C LYS A 2 -32.37 -4.74 6.30
N LYS A 3 -33.05 -3.61 6.44
CA LYS A 3 -32.39 -2.31 6.59
C LYS A 3 -31.64 -2.33 7.91
N LEU A 4 -30.31 -2.41 7.83
CA LEU A 4 -29.45 -2.08 8.97
C LEU A 4 -29.64 -0.59 9.31
N SER A 5 -29.64 -0.33 10.60
CA SER A 5 -29.95 0.95 11.26
C SER A 5 -29.18 2.14 10.67
N THR A 6 -29.80 3.31 10.69
CA THR A 6 -29.23 4.62 10.38
C THR A 6 -28.20 5.06 11.44
N GLN A 7 -27.09 4.33 11.54
CA GLN A 7 -25.88 4.81 12.19
C GLN A 7 -24.87 5.24 11.11
N PRO A 8 -24.13 6.36 11.28
CA PRO A 8 -23.16 6.83 10.30
C PRO A 8 -22.18 5.75 9.82
N ASN A 9 -21.78 4.84 10.73
CA ASN A 9 -20.92 3.71 10.41
C ASN A 9 -21.56 2.69 9.45
N ALA A 10 -22.86 2.43 9.56
CA ALA A 10 -23.54 1.49 8.68
C ALA A 10 -23.55 1.98 7.22
N GLN A 11 -23.70 3.29 7.00
CA GLN A 11 -23.61 3.86 5.66
C GLN A 11 -22.19 3.74 5.08
N ILE A 12 -21.18 4.08 5.88
CA ILE A 12 -19.76 3.96 5.50
C ILE A 12 -19.42 2.53 5.08
N ILE A 13 -19.83 1.54 5.87
CA ILE A 13 -19.63 0.12 5.57
C ILE A 13 -20.32 -0.24 4.25
N ASN A 14 -21.60 0.12 4.09
CA ASN A 14 -22.35 -0.18 2.88
C ASN A 14 -21.71 0.44 1.63
N ASP A 15 -21.21 1.68 1.71
CA ASP A 15 -20.57 2.34 0.57
C ASP A 15 -19.32 1.59 0.09
N VAL A 16 -18.49 1.13 1.03
CA VAL A 16 -17.29 0.33 0.72
C VAL A 16 -17.67 -1.03 0.16
N LEU A 17 -18.59 -1.75 0.80
CA LEU A 17 -18.99 -3.09 0.35
C LEU A 17 -19.67 -3.04 -1.02
N ASN A 18 -20.60 -2.12 -1.25
CA ASN A 18 -21.26 -1.96 -2.56
C ASN A 18 -20.26 -1.64 -3.67
N TYR A 19 -19.25 -0.82 -3.37
CA TYR A 19 -18.18 -0.58 -4.33
C TYR A 19 -17.39 -1.86 -4.60
N LEU A 20 -16.94 -2.58 -3.57
CA LEU A 20 -16.17 -3.81 -3.72
C LEU A 20 -16.94 -4.93 -4.45
N GLU A 21 -18.25 -5.06 -4.24
CA GLU A 21 -19.10 -6.01 -4.97
C GLU A 21 -19.09 -5.78 -6.48
N SER A 22 -18.92 -4.52 -6.91
CA SER A 22 -18.79 -4.18 -8.32
C SER A 22 -17.38 -4.42 -8.89
N GLN A 23 -16.41 -4.75 -8.05
CA GLN A 23 -15.01 -4.95 -8.45
C GLN A 23 -14.60 -6.42 -8.39
N SER A 24 -14.43 -7.03 -9.57
CA SER A 24 -14.00 -8.44 -9.70
C SER A 24 -12.56 -8.73 -9.24
N GLN A 25 -11.74 -7.69 -9.04
CA GLN A 25 -10.30 -7.81 -8.75
C GLN A 25 -9.97 -7.92 -7.26
N PHE A 26 -10.98 -7.95 -6.41
CA PHE A 26 -10.82 -8.15 -4.99
C PHE A 26 -11.50 -9.43 -4.52
N HIS A 27 -10.93 -10.05 -3.50
CA HIS A 27 -11.62 -11.01 -2.65
C HIS A 27 -11.70 -10.41 -1.26
N TYR A 28 -12.85 -10.47 -0.59
CA TYR A 28 -12.98 -9.94 0.75
C TYR A 28 -13.85 -10.80 1.64
N THR A 29 -13.55 -10.71 2.93
CA THR A 29 -14.40 -11.23 4.01
C THR A 29 -14.69 -10.09 4.97
N PHE A 30 -15.92 -10.01 5.45
CA PHE A 30 -16.35 -8.95 6.36
C PHE A 30 -16.99 -9.54 7.60
N THR A 31 -16.51 -9.15 8.78
CA THR A 31 -17.02 -9.58 10.08
C THR A 31 -17.32 -8.37 10.93
N GLU A 32 -18.61 -8.03 11.09
CA GLU A 32 -19.18 -6.92 11.88
C GLU A 32 -18.56 -5.53 11.65
N GLU A 33 -17.29 -5.34 12.02
CA GLU A 33 -16.54 -4.08 11.91
C GLU A 33 -15.20 -4.21 11.17
N VAL A 34 -14.76 -5.44 10.84
CA VAL A 34 -13.46 -5.69 10.20
C VAL A 34 -13.64 -6.24 8.79
N LEU A 35 -12.99 -5.59 7.84
CA LEU A 35 -12.88 -6.03 6.45
C LEU A 35 -11.47 -6.54 6.20
N GLU A 36 -11.36 -7.82 5.83
CA GLU A 36 -10.14 -8.34 5.24
C GLU A 36 -10.30 -8.34 3.72
N LEU A 37 -9.40 -7.66 3.03
CA LEU A 37 -9.47 -7.45 1.59
C LEU A 37 -8.17 -7.92 0.94
N THR A 38 -8.28 -8.79 -0.06
CA THR A 38 -7.16 -9.35 -0.82
C THR A 38 -7.24 -8.85 -2.27
N GLN A 39 -6.18 -8.21 -2.73
CA GLN A 39 -6.01 -7.82 -4.13
C GLN A 39 -5.61 -9.05 -4.96
N LYS A 40 -6.32 -9.33 -6.06
CA LYS A 40 -5.96 -10.46 -6.94
C LYS A 40 -4.65 -10.24 -7.69
N GLU A 41 -4.37 -8.99 -8.04
CA GLU A 41 -3.20 -8.62 -8.86
C GLU A 41 -1.87 -9.04 -8.22
N ASP A 42 -1.73 -8.87 -6.90
CA ASP A 42 -0.48 -9.14 -6.16
C ASP A 42 -0.66 -10.03 -4.93
N SER A 43 -1.88 -10.55 -4.72
CA SER A 43 -2.27 -11.37 -3.57
C SER A 43 -2.02 -10.70 -2.21
N LYS A 44 -1.90 -9.36 -2.18
CA LYS A 44 -1.70 -8.62 -0.92
C LYS A 44 -3.00 -8.45 -0.19
N GLN A 45 -2.92 -8.68 1.13
CA GLN A 45 -4.03 -8.56 2.04
C GLN A 45 -3.89 -7.30 2.89
N ILE A 46 -4.93 -6.48 2.92
CA ILE A 46 -5.11 -5.37 3.85
C ILE A 46 -6.23 -5.72 4.83
N VAL A 47 -6.09 -5.24 6.07
CA VAL A 47 -7.16 -5.28 7.08
C VAL A 47 -7.63 -3.87 7.37
N ILE A 48 -8.92 -3.63 7.22
CA ILE A 48 -9.57 -2.34 7.47
C ILE A 48 -10.51 -2.52 8.66
N ASP A 49 -10.20 -1.84 9.76
CA ASP A 49 -11.09 -1.70 10.91
C ASP A 49 -11.99 -0.48 10.70
N PHE A 50 -13.29 -0.70 10.50
CA PHE A 50 -14.27 0.37 10.30
C PHE A 50 -14.46 1.24 11.53
N ALA A 51 -14.09 0.78 12.73
CA ALA A 51 -14.05 1.64 13.91
C ALA A 51 -13.01 2.77 13.78
N GLN A 52 -12.00 2.60 12.92
CA GLN A 52 -10.99 3.62 12.61
C GLN A 52 -11.34 4.47 11.39
N VAL A 53 -12.37 4.11 10.62
CA VAL A 53 -12.80 4.88 9.45
C VAL A 53 -13.57 6.11 9.91
N GLU A 54 -13.14 7.27 9.44
CA GLU A 54 -13.81 8.55 9.70
C GLU A 54 -14.80 8.88 8.58
N LYS A 55 -14.39 8.71 7.32
CA LYS A 55 -15.21 9.09 6.17
C LYS A 55 -14.80 8.35 4.90
N VAL A 56 -15.79 7.93 4.12
CA VAL A 56 -15.61 7.42 2.76
C VAL A 56 -16.12 8.45 1.76
N LEU A 57 -15.35 8.65 0.68
CA LEU A 57 -15.69 9.57 -0.41
C LEU A 57 -15.65 8.81 -1.73
N ASP A 58 -16.73 8.92 -2.50
CA ASP A 58 -16.79 8.47 -3.88
C ASP A 58 -16.17 9.54 -4.78
N ARG A 59 -15.19 9.15 -5.60
CA ARG A 59 -14.39 10.04 -6.45
C ARG A 59 -14.26 9.45 -7.85
N GLN A 60 -13.96 10.31 -8.80
CA GLN A 60 -13.49 9.92 -10.12
C GLN A 60 -12.13 10.57 -10.37
N ASP A 61 -11.25 9.85 -11.05
CA ASP A 61 -10.00 10.42 -11.55
C ASP A 61 -10.24 11.25 -12.83
N VAL A 62 -9.15 11.77 -13.39
CA VAL A 62 -9.17 12.61 -14.60
C VAL A 62 -9.69 11.85 -15.84
N ASP A 63 -9.59 10.52 -15.83
CA ASP A 63 -10.02 9.65 -16.92
C ASP A 63 -11.46 9.15 -16.70
N GLY A 64 -12.12 9.61 -15.64
CA GLY A 64 -13.49 9.23 -15.26
C GLY A 64 -13.59 7.90 -14.53
N SER A 65 -12.47 7.26 -14.20
CA SER A 65 -12.47 6.01 -13.44
C SER A 65 -12.82 6.29 -11.99
N ARG A 66 -13.86 5.59 -11.52
CA ARG A 66 -14.34 5.71 -10.14
C ARG A 66 -13.38 5.03 -9.16
N PHE A 67 -13.19 5.64 -7.99
CA PHE A 67 -12.49 5.05 -6.85
C PHE A 67 -13.07 5.55 -5.53
N LEU A 68 -12.90 4.78 -4.45
CA LEU A 68 -13.23 5.23 -3.10
C LEU A 68 -12.00 5.77 -2.40
N GLN A 69 -12.11 6.95 -1.79
CA GLN A 69 -11.15 7.43 -0.81
C GLN A 69 -11.68 7.15 0.60
N VAL A 70 -10.99 6.29 1.34
CA VAL A 70 -11.29 5.98 2.74
C VAL A 70 -10.33 6.78 3.62
N ASN A 71 -10.89 7.62 4.49
CA ASN A 71 -10.15 8.46 5.43
C ASN A 71 -10.31 7.87 6.83
N PHE A 72 -9.19 7.71 7.53
CA PHE A 72 -9.15 7.18 8.88
C PHE A 72 -8.98 8.29 9.91
N LYS A 73 -9.44 8.05 11.14
CA LYS A 73 -9.39 8.99 12.28
C LYS A 73 -7.98 9.49 12.60
N GLN A 74 -6.96 8.72 12.26
CA GLN A 74 -5.54 9.07 12.47
C GLN A 74 -4.97 9.95 11.34
N GLY A 75 -5.80 10.38 10.39
CA GLY A 75 -5.40 11.22 9.26
C GLY A 75 -4.82 10.45 8.06
N THR A 76 -4.61 9.14 8.20
CA THR A 76 -4.21 8.27 7.08
C THR A 76 -5.36 8.09 6.09
N LYS A 77 -5.02 7.78 4.84
CA LYS A 77 -5.98 7.65 3.73
C LYS A 77 -5.56 6.52 2.81
N ILE A 78 -6.54 5.80 2.28
CA ILE A 78 -6.34 4.83 1.19
C ILE A 78 -7.28 5.14 0.03
N LEU A 79 -6.86 4.78 -1.17
CA LEU A 79 -7.63 4.89 -2.41
C LEU A 79 -7.95 3.49 -2.91
N VAL A 80 -9.19 3.03 -2.74
CA VAL A 80 -9.66 1.75 -3.25
C VAL A 80 -10.08 1.95 -4.70
N THR A 81 -9.23 1.53 -5.64
CA THR A 81 -9.46 1.63 -7.08
C THR A 81 -10.18 0.38 -7.61
N LYS A 82 -10.21 0.18 -8.93
CA LYS A 82 -10.79 -1.02 -9.56
C LYS A 82 -10.06 -2.32 -9.21
N ALA A 83 -8.74 -2.25 -9.00
CA ALA A 83 -7.90 -3.44 -8.84
C ALA A 83 -6.89 -3.34 -7.69
N LEU A 84 -6.50 -2.11 -7.32
CA LEU A 84 -5.43 -1.87 -6.36
C LEU A 84 -5.85 -0.89 -5.28
N ILE A 85 -5.10 -0.89 -4.19
CA ILE A 85 -5.24 0.09 -3.12
C ILE A 85 -4.04 1.02 -3.15
N GLY A 86 -4.32 2.28 -3.44
CA GLY A 86 -3.34 3.36 -3.37
C GLY A 86 -3.19 3.89 -1.95
N PHE A 87 -1.98 4.23 -1.54
CA PHE A 87 -1.69 4.83 -0.24
C PHE A 87 -0.52 5.81 -0.33
N LYS A 88 -0.38 6.67 0.69
CA LYS A 88 0.77 7.58 0.79
C LYS A 88 1.99 6.79 1.31
N PRO A 89 3.15 6.86 0.63
CA PRO A 89 4.39 6.28 1.17
C PRO A 89 4.80 6.99 2.48
N LEU A 90 5.58 6.31 3.34
CA LEU A 90 6.03 6.86 4.62
C LEU A 90 7.17 7.87 4.41
N ASP A 91 7.05 9.04 5.02
CA ASP A 91 8.09 10.07 4.99
C ASP A 91 9.31 9.59 5.81
N LEU A 92 10.46 9.37 5.16
CA LEU A 92 11.70 8.94 5.81
C LEU A 92 12.63 10.13 6.07
N VAL A 93 13.23 10.18 7.26
CA VAL A 93 14.19 11.23 7.63
C VAL A 93 15.42 11.17 6.72
N GLY A 94 15.80 12.31 6.14
CA GLY A 94 16.96 12.40 5.25
C GLY A 94 16.76 11.70 3.90
N PHE A 95 15.53 11.58 3.43
CA PHE A 95 15.18 11.09 2.10
C PHE A 95 14.30 12.11 1.37
N ASP A 96 14.64 12.40 0.11
CA ASP A 96 13.88 13.33 -0.70
C ASP A 96 12.61 12.67 -1.25
N LEU A 97 11.46 13.07 -0.72
CA LEU A 97 10.15 12.56 -1.12
C LEU A 97 9.75 12.97 -2.53
N ALA A 98 10.41 13.96 -3.15
CA ALA A 98 10.19 14.27 -4.57
C ALA A 98 10.58 13.10 -5.48
N ARG A 99 11.34 12.13 -4.97
CA ARG A 99 11.73 10.90 -5.69
C ARG A 99 10.65 9.81 -5.69
N ILE A 100 9.56 9.98 -4.96
CA ILE A 100 8.47 8.98 -4.89
C ILE A 100 7.14 9.63 -5.30
N PRO A 101 6.31 8.93 -6.10
CA PRO A 101 4.93 9.36 -6.33
C PRO A 101 4.18 9.62 -5.01
N ARG A 102 3.29 10.61 -5.01
CA ARG A 102 2.50 10.97 -3.81
C ARG A 102 1.56 9.85 -3.35
N VAL A 103 1.18 8.97 -4.28
CA VAL A 103 0.35 7.79 -4.06
C VAL A 103 1.04 6.63 -4.76
N VAL A 104 1.20 5.53 -4.04
CA VAL A 104 1.81 4.28 -4.50
C VAL A 104 0.90 3.10 -4.18
N THR A 105 1.21 1.94 -4.73
CA THR A 105 0.56 0.66 -4.48
C THR A 105 1.59 -0.37 -4.03
N THR A 106 1.14 -1.51 -3.56
CA THR A 106 2.00 -2.64 -3.18
C THR A 106 2.78 -3.24 -4.35
N ILE A 107 2.31 -3.07 -5.58
CA ILE A 107 3.01 -3.54 -6.80
C ILE A 107 4.30 -2.76 -7.05
N ASP A 108 4.35 -1.49 -6.65
CA ASP A 108 5.53 -0.66 -6.83
C ASP A 108 6.77 -1.25 -6.12
N LEU A 109 6.56 -2.05 -5.05
CA LEU A 109 7.63 -2.77 -4.37
C LEU A 109 8.30 -3.81 -5.27
N VAL A 110 7.56 -4.47 -6.16
CA VAL A 110 8.11 -5.48 -7.08
C VAL A 110 9.06 -4.80 -8.06
N SER A 111 8.63 -3.67 -8.63
CA SER A 111 9.44 -2.89 -9.56
C SER A 111 10.72 -2.36 -8.91
N VAL A 112 10.61 -1.85 -7.68
CA VAL A 112 11.78 -1.34 -6.93
C VAL A 112 12.72 -2.48 -6.52
N ALA A 113 12.19 -3.63 -6.09
CA ALA A 113 12.99 -4.80 -5.77
C ALA A 113 13.79 -5.28 -6.96
N LYS A 114 13.14 -5.40 -8.12
CA LYS A 114 13.79 -5.78 -9.37
C LYS A 114 14.90 -4.80 -9.75
N ALA A 115 14.65 -3.49 -9.65
CA ALA A 115 15.67 -2.48 -9.94
C ALA A 115 16.90 -2.58 -9.02
N ILE A 116 16.71 -2.97 -7.75
CA ILE A 116 17.81 -3.23 -6.81
C ILE A 116 18.61 -4.47 -7.24
N GLU A 117 17.91 -5.56 -7.57
CA GLU A 117 18.52 -6.82 -8.02
C GLU A 117 19.31 -6.62 -9.31
N ASP A 118 18.74 -5.92 -10.30
CA ASP A 118 19.39 -5.62 -11.57
C ASP A 118 20.71 -4.83 -11.36
N LEU A 119 20.76 -3.93 -10.37
CA LEU A 119 22.00 -3.19 -10.05
C LEU A 119 23.05 -4.05 -9.34
N PHE A 120 22.67 -5.08 -8.59
CA PHE A 120 23.63 -6.02 -8.01
C PHE A 120 24.33 -6.88 -9.06
N ASP A 121 23.70 -7.08 -10.22
CA ASP A 121 24.29 -7.83 -11.34
C ASP A 121 25.23 -6.96 -12.21
N THR A 122 25.32 -5.65 -11.95
CA THR A 122 26.21 -4.72 -12.68
C THR A 122 27.57 -4.56 -12.02
N GLU A 123 28.59 -4.12 -12.79
CA GLU A 123 29.91 -3.80 -12.22
C GLU A 123 29.80 -2.77 -11.11
N GLU A 124 30.31 -3.13 -9.93
CA GLU A 124 30.17 -2.33 -8.73
C GLU A 124 31.00 -1.03 -8.85
N ASN A 125 30.31 0.11 -8.94
CA ASN A 125 30.92 1.43 -8.98
C ASN A 125 30.24 2.37 -7.96
N ALA A 126 30.84 3.54 -7.72
CA ALA A 126 30.33 4.46 -6.71
C ALA A 126 28.90 4.95 -7.00
N ASP A 127 28.56 5.10 -8.28
CA ASP A 127 27.26 5.57 -8.71
C ASP A 127 26.19 4.50 -8.48
N SER A 128 26.46 3.23 -8.84
CA SER A 128 25.54 2.11 -8.62
C SER A 128 25.29 1.85 -7.13
N LYS A 129 26.30 1.99 -6.27
CA LYS A 129 26.13 1.95 -4.80
C LYS A 129 25.17 3.03 -4.31
N SER A 130 25.36 4.26 -4.79
CA SER A 130 24.51 5.39 -4.39
C SER A 130 23.05 5.21 -4.84
N GLU A 131 22.84 4.64 -6.03
CA GLU A 131 21.52 4.37 -6.58
C GLU A 131 20.81 3.26 -5.81
N VAL A 132 21.52 2.18 -5.46
CA VAL A 132 21.00 1.11 -4.60
C VAL A 132 20.54 1.67 -3.25
N GLU A 133 21.29 2.55 -2.61
CA GLU A 133 20.90 3.17 -1.33
C GLU A 133 19.63 4.03 -1.45
N VAL A 134 19.46 4.72 -2.58
CA VAL A 134 18.21 5.44 -2.88
C VAL A 134 17.06 4.46 -3.01
N LEU A 135 17.21 3.42 -3.83
CA LEU A 135 16.14 2.46 -4.08
C LEU A 135 15.74 1.71 -2.80
N LYS A 136 16.70 1.39 -1.92
CA LYS A 136 16.41 0.84 -0.58
C LYS A 136 15.52 1.78 0.22
N LYS A 137 15.80 3.09 0.22
CA LYS A 137 14.95 4.08 0.90
C LYS A 137 13.57 4.20 0.25
N VAL A 138 13.48 4.12 -1.07
CA VAL A 138 12.19 4.08 -1.80
C VAL A 138 11.38 2.87 -1.37
N TYR A 139 11.99 1.68 -1.42
CA TYR A 139 11.36 0.43 -1.01
C TYR A 139 10.88 0.50 0.45
N GLN A 140 11.73 0.97 1.35
CA GLN A 140 11.42 1.13 2.77
C GLN A 140 10.25 2.09 3.01
N SER A 141 10.22 3.21 2.28
CA SER A 141 9.16 4.22 2.36
C SER A 141 7.80 3.64 1.94
N ILE A 142 7.75 2.92 0.81
CA ILE A 142 6.54 2.25 0.32
C ILE A 142 6.11 1.13 1.28
N LEU A 143 7.05 0.28 1.71
CA LEU A 143 6.79 -0.84 2.61
C LEU A 143 6.16 -0.37 3.93
N PHE A 144 6.73 0.64 4.57
CA PHE A 144 6.20 1.13 5.84
C PHE A 144 4.91 1.94 5.66
N GLY A 145 4.73 2.62 4.52
CA GLY A 145 3.44 3.19 4.15
C GLY A 145 2.34 2.13 4.08
N ALA A 146 2.62 0.99 3.41
CA ALA A 146 1.69 -0.12 3.28
C ALA A 146 1.34 -0.74 4.64
N VAL A 147 2.36 -0.99 5.48
CA VAL A 147 2.17 -1.54 6.84
C VAL A 147 1.31 -0.61 7.69
N ASN A 148 1.54 0.70 7.63
CA ASN A 148 0.81 1.69 8.44
C ASN A 148 -0.67 1.76 8.10
N ILE A 149 -1.06 1.43 6.88
CA ILE A 149 -2.47 1.40 6.45
C ILE A 149 -3.10 0.00 6.52
N GLY A 150 -2.38 -1.00 7.04
CA GLY A 150 -2.94 -2.30 7.40
C GLY A 150 -2.57 -3.46 6.47
N PHE A 151 -1.62 -3.29 5.53
CA PHE A 151 -1.17 -4.40 4.70
C PHE A 151 -0.32 -5.42 5.48
N LYS A 152 -0.54 -6.70 5.19
CA LYS A 152 0.29 -7.81 5.68
C LYS A 152 1.54 -7.99 4.80
N MET A 153 2.65 -7.37 5.22
CA MET A 153 3.89 -7.27 4.42
C MET A 153 5.07 -8.10 4.97
N GLN A 154 4.80 -9.32 5.46
CA GLN A 154 5.83 -10.11 6.15
C GLN A 154 6.95 -10.60 5.23
N ALA A 155 6.64 -10.96 3.98
CA ALA A 155 7.64 -11.39 3.01
C ALA A 155 8.58 -10.22 2.63
N GLU A 156 8.00 -9.05 2.39
CA GLU A 156 8.72 -7.85 1.96
C GLU A 156 9.64 -7.33 3.08
N LYS A 157 9.18 -7.41 4.33
CA LYS A 157 10.02 -7.12 5.51
C LYS A 157 11.23 -8.05 5.58
N LYS A 158 11.02 -9.36 5.39
CA LYS A 158 12.13 -10.33 5.39
C LYS A 158 13.12 -10.07 4.27
N TRP A 159 12.63 -9.78 3.07
CA TRP A 159 13.47 -9.45 1.91
C TRP A 159 14.31 -8.19 2.18
N LEU A 160 13.70 -7.11 2.69
CA LEU A 160 14.43 -5.88 3.03
C LEU A 160 15.52 -6.15 4.08
N THR A 161 15.21 -6.90 5.14
CA THR A 161 16.21 -7.29 6.14
C THR A 161 17.37 -8.08 5.52
N SER A 162 17.09 -9.02 4.63
CA SER A 162 18.13 -9.82 3.97
C SER A 162 19.11 -8.95 3.16
N ILE A 163 18.60 -7.95 2.46
CA ILE A 163 19.43 -7.05 1.64
C ILE A 163 20.25 -6.09 2.50
N LEU A 164 19.69 -5.60 3.61
CA LEU A 164 20.43 -4.76 4.55
C LEU A 164 21.59 -5.52 5.20
N LEU A 165 21.38 -6.79 5.54
CA LEU A 165 22.41 -7.66 6.13
C LEU A 165 23.48 -8.08 5.12
N ASN A 166 23.08 -8.49 3.91
CA ASN A 166 24.01 -8.96 2.87
C ASN A 166 24.94 -7.85 2.39
N HIS A 167 24.48 -6.59 2.34
CA HIS A 167 25.36 -5.47 1.98
C HIS A 167 26.31 -5.07 3.11
N SER A 168 25.98 -5.35 4.38
CA SER A 168 26.88 -5.05 5.50
C SER A 168 28.03 -6.06 5.62
N ALA A 169 27.84 -7.29 5.15
CA ALA A 169 28.84 -8.35 5.19
C ALA A 169 29.86 -8.29 4.03
N ALA A 170 29.55 -7.63 2.92
CA ALA A 170 30.46 -7.47 1.78
C ALA A 170 31.48 -6.34 1.95
N VAL A 171 31.36 -5.54 3.02
CA VAL A 171 32.20 -4.36 3.32
C VAL A 171 33.02 -4.55 4.61
N ALA A 172 32.98 -5.75 5.21
CA ALA A 172 33.76 -6.13 6.40
C ALA A 172 34.89 -7.10 6.02
#